data_AF-A0A7Y3A0E6-F1
#
_entry.id   AF-A0A7Y3A0E6-F1
#
_cell.length_a   1.000
_cell.length_b   1.000
_cell.length_c   1.000
_cell.angle_alpha   90.00
_cell.angle_beta   90.00
_cell.angle_gamma   90.00
#
_symmetry.space_group_name_H-M   'P 1'
#
loop_
_entity.id
_entity.type
_entity.pdbx_description
1 polymer ?
#
loop_
_entity_poly.entity_id
_entity_poly.type
_entity_poly.pdbx_seq_one_letter_code
_entity_poly.pdbx_strand_id
1 'polypeptide(L)'
;MDFKEFLNAIPKIKNIPLPAQESQFKMSPPFRKALIRRYEEKRKTARQAAVLAMVYPDNEFKTKLALILRNTYHGVHSAQVGFPGGKVEREDPDLESTALRETEEEIGVDRSSIKIIKELTDVYIPPSNFNVRPFLGLCEFFPEFSKQDEEVRDIIQVPLEHLLSDERVVVEKVATSY
;
A
#
# COMPACT_ATOMS: atom_id res chain seq x y z
N MET A 1 -7.27 -1.89 -18.27
CA MET A 1 -7.18 -0.42 -18.33
C MET A 1 -5.86 -0.08 -19.00
N ASP A 2 -5.89 0.77 -20.02
CA ASP A 2 -4.67 1.21 -20.71
C ASP A 2 -3.91 2.26 -19.86
N PHE A 3 -2.58 2.23 -19.91
CA PHE A 3 -1.76 3.15 -19.12
C PHE A 3 -1.97 4.61 -19.51
N LYS A 4 -2.21 4.90 -20.78
CA LYS A 4 -2.54 6.26 -21.24
C LYS A 4 -3.86 6.75 -20.65
N GLU A 5 -4.85 5.87 -20.50
CA GLU A 5 -6.10 6.21 -19.80
C GLU A 5 -5.84 6.58 -18.35
N PHE A 6 -4.91 5.89 -17.68
CA PHE A 6 -4.54 6.19 -16.29
C PHE A 6 -3.87 7.55 -16.18
N LEU A 7 -2.91 7.84 -17.06
CA LEU A 7 -2.23 9.14 -17.11
C LEU A 7 -3.23 10.28 -17.32
N ASN A 8 -4.22 10.11 -18.20
CA ASN A 8 -5.28 11.10 -18.42
C ASN A 8 -6.21 11.29 -17.20
N ALA A 9 -6.31 10.30 -16.32
CA ALA A 9 -7.12 10.37 -15.10
C ALA A 9 -6.39 11.07 -13.94
N ILE A 10 -5.05 11.17 -13.96
CA ILE A 10 -4.25 11.75 -12.87
C ILE A 10 -4.74 13.14 -12.42
N PRO A 11 -5.03 14.12 -13.31
CA PRO A 11 -5.53 15.43 -12.88
C PRO A 11 -6.82 15.35 -12.08
N LYS A 12 -7.70 14.39 -12.40
CA LYS A 12 -8.92 14.13 -11.63
C LYS A 12 -8.57 13.49 -10.28
N ILE A 13 -7.75 12.44 -10.28
CA ILE A 13 -7.32 11.72 -9.07
C ILE A 13 -6.74 12.68 -8.02
N LYS A 14 -5.89 13.63 -8.45
CA LYS A 14 -5.30 14.65 -7.57
C LYS A 14 -6.34 15.47 -6.81
N ASN A 15 -7.52 15.69 -7.39
CA ASN A 15 -8.58 16.53 -6.82
C ASN A 15 -9.71 15.74 -6.15
N ILE A 16 -9.69 14.40 -6.20
CA ILE A 16 -10.71 13.58 -5.56
C ILE A 16 -10.59 13.68 -4.02
N PRO A 17 -11.72 13.82 -3.30
CA PRO A 17 -11.73 13.78 -1.84
C PRO A 17 -11.28 12.41 -1.34
N LEU A 18 -10.58 12.38 -0.22
CA LEU A 18 -10.10 11.15 0.38
C LEU A 18 -11.13 10.61 1.37
N PRO A 19 -11.86 9.52 1.06
CA PRO A 19 -12.94 9.00 1.91
C PRO A 19 -12.43 8.32 3.19
N ALA A 20 -11.11 8.18 3.35
CA ALA A 20 -10.46 7.69 4.55
C ALA A 20 -11.11 6.39 5.10
N GLN A 21 -11.59 6.44 6.34
CA GLN A 21 -12.19 5.32 7.05
C GLN A 21 -13.42 4.74 6.35
N GLU A 22 -14.22 5.54 5.65
CA GLU A 22 -15.41 5.04 4.96
C GLU A 22 -15.04 4.01 3.90
N SER A 23 -13.97 4.26 3.14
CA SER A 23 -13.47 3.29 2.17
C SER A 23 -12.76 2.12 2.82
N GLN A 24 -12.01 2.34 3.91
CA GLN A 24 -11.38 1.26 4.65
C GLN A 24 -12.41 0.25 5.17
N PHE A 25 -13.55 0.74 5.68
CA PHE A 25 -14.58 -0.12 6.27
C PHE A 25 -15.36 -0.95 5.26
N LYS A 26 -15.33 -0.62 3.96
CA LYS A 26 -15.95 -1.44 2.91
C LYS A 26 -15.36 -2.85 2.85
N MET A 27 -14.04 -2.96 3.08
CA MET A 27 -13.28 -4.21 2.96
C MET A 27 -12.64 -4.67 4.29
N SER A 28 -12.95 -4.01 5.41
CA SER A 28 -12.42 -4.40 6.72
C SER A 28 -13.27 -5.49 7.38
N PRO A 29 -12.66 -6.37 8.21
CA PRO A 29 -13.42 -7.29 9.05
C PRO A 29 -14.45 -6.56 9.93
N PRO A 30 -15.61 -7.18 10.24
CA PRO A 30 -16.71 -6.51 10.94
C PRO A 30 -16.32 -5.96 12.33
N PHE A 31 -15.32 -6.56 12.98
CA PHE A 31 -14.82 -6.13 14.28
C PHE A 31 -13.83 -4.94 14.22
N ARG A 32 -13.43 -4.47 13.03
CA ARG A 32 -12.41 -3.42 12.87
C ARG A 32 -12.78 -2.12 13.58
N LYS A 33 -14.05 -1.71 13.53
CA LYS A 33 -14.54 -0.49 14.20
C LYS A 33 -14.38 -0.57 15.72
N ALA A 34 -14.77 -1.70 16.31
CA ALA A 34 -14.61 -1.95 17.75
C ALA A 34 -13.12 -1.99 18.15
N LEU A 35 -12.28 -2.60 17.30
CA LEU A 35 -10.84 -2.67 17.54
C LEU A 35 -10.19 -1.29 17.53
N ILE A 36 -10.55 -0.40 16.59
CA ILE A 36 -10.01 0.98 16.56
C ILE A 36 -10.37 1.73 17.84
N ARG A 37 -11.63 1.67 18.29
CA ARG A 37 -12.08 2.32 19.53
C ARG A 37 -11.34 1.79 20.76
N ARG A 38 -11.18 0.47 20.86
CA ARG A 38 -10.45 -0.17 21.97
C ARG A 38 -8.99 0.31 22.08
N TYR A 39 -8.40 0.71 20.97
CA TYR A 39 -6.99 1.11 20.88
C TYR A 39 -6.80 2.63 20.73
N GLU A 40 -7.85 3.43 20.95
CA GLU A 40 -7.82 4.88 20.77
C GLU A 40 -6.74 5.57 21.64
N GLU A 41 -6.62 5.17 22.90
CA GLU A 41 -5.56 5.68 23.78
C GLU A 41 -4.16 5.24 23.31
N LYS A 42 -4.02 3.97 22.90
CA LYS A 42 -2.74 3.45 22.40
C LYS A 42 -2.28 4.18 21.13
N ARG A 43 -3.23 4.56 20.27
CA ARG A 43 -3.00 5.31 19.03
C ARG A 43 -2.26 6.63 19.26
N LYS A 44 -2.42 7.29 20.42
CA LYS A 44 -1.70 8.53 20.76
C LYS A 44 -0.17 8.34 20.76
N THR A 45 0.29 7.11 20.94
CA THR A 45 1.70 6.71 20.93
C THR A 45 2.07 5.88 19.69
N ALA A 46 1.23 5.92 18.65
CA ALA A 46 1.46 5.15 17.43
C ALA A 46 2.75 5.60 16.73
N ARG A 47 3.56 4.62 16.33
CA ARG A 47 4.74 4.87 15.50
C ARG A 47 4.31 5.24 14.09
N GLN A 48 5.09 6.07 13.42
CA GLN A 48 4.81 6.42 12.03
C GLN A 48 5.41 5.38 11.08
N ALA A 49 4.70 5.16 9.98
CA ALA A 49 5.10 4.30 8.87
C ALA A 49 4.52 4.88 7.58
N ALA A 50 5.10 4.52 6.44
CA ALA A 50 4.62 4.97 5.15
C ALA A 50 4.64 3.83 4.14
N VAL A 51 3.70 3.83 3.20
CA VAL A 51 3.57 2.80 2.16
C VAL A 51 3.29 3.42 0.81
N LEU A 52 3.66 2.71 -0.26
CA LEU A 52 3.49 3.17 -1.63
C LEU A 52 2.55 2.26 -2.44
N ALA A 53 1.42 2.82 -2.86
CA ALA A 53 0.61 2.27 -3.93
C ALA A 53 1.24 2.67 -5.27
N MET A 54 2.22 1.90 -5.75
CA MET A 54 2.93 2.20 -6.99
C MET A 54 2.17 1.68 -8.22
N VAL A 55 1.89 2.57 -9.17
CA VAL A 55 1.25 2.27 -10.46
C VAL A 55 2.26 2.40 -11.59
N TYR A 56 2.23 1.47 -12.56
CA TYR A 56 3.17 1.42 -13.69
C TYR A 56 2.55 0.67 -14.90
N PRO A 57 3.08 0.84 -16.12
CA PRO A 57 2.68 0.03 -17.28
C PRO A 57 3.42 -1.31 -17.31
N ASP A 58 2.78 -2.37 -17.79
CA ASP A 58 3.48 -3.57 -18.25
C ASP A 58 3.97 -3.43 -19.70
N ASN A 59 4.58 -4.50 -20.24
CA ASN A 59 5.07 -4.56 -21.63
C ASN A 59 3.98 -4.33 -22.70
N GLU A 60 2.70 -4.49 -22.36
CA GLU A 60 1.55 -4.27 -23.24
C GLU A 60 0.85 -2.94 -22.95
N PHE A 61 1.50 -2.05 -22.18
CA PHE A 61 0.98 -0.78 -21.71
C PHE A 61 -0.33 -0.92 -20.91
N LYS A 62 -0.54 -2.05 -20.24
CA LYS A 62 -1.64 -2.22 -19.28
C LYS A 62 -1.20 -1.73 -17.91
N THR A 63 -2.09 -0.99 -17.25
CA THR A 63 -1.81 -0.43 -15.93
C THR A 63 -1.78 -1.53 -14.87
N LYS A 64 -0.67 -1.63 -14.15
CA LYS A 64 -0.45 -2.51 -13.01
C LYS A 64 -0.31 -1.71 -11.71
N LEU A 65 -0.56 -2.39 -10.61
CA LEU A 65 -0.23 -1.93 -9.26
C LEU A 65 0.64 -3.00 -8.58
N ALA A 66 1.75 -2.55 -7.98
CA ALA A 66 2.65 -3.43 -7.24
C ALA A 66 2.15 -3.67 -5.80
N LEU A 67 2.21 -4.93 -5.38
CA LEU A 67 2.03 -5.39 -4.01
C LEU A 67 3.18 -6.32 -3.65
N ILE A 68 3.41 -6.51 -2.36
CA ILE A 68 4.36 -7.49 -1.83
C ILE A 68 3.62 -8.57 -1.04
N LEU A 69 4.12 -9.80 -1.10
CA LEU A 69 3.81 -10.84 -0.15
C LEU A 69 4.95 -10.90 0.88
N ARG A 70 4.62 -10.63 2.15
CA ARG A 70 5.61 -10.68 3.23
C ARG A 70 6.04 -12.11 3.53
N ASN A 71 7.28 -12.27 3.97
CA ASN A 71 7.79 -13.53 4.49
C ASN A 71 6.94 -14.08 5.65
N THR A 72 7.09 -15.40 5.90
CA THR A 72 6.46 -16.05 7.05
C THR A 72 7.42 -15.99 8.23
N TYR A 73 6.98 -15.40 9.35
CA TYR A 73 7.79 -15.28 10.56
C TYR A 73 6.90 -15.18 11.81
N HIS A 74 7.50 -15.33 12.98
CA HIS A 74 6.82 -15.08 14.24
C HIS A 74 6.65 -13.57 14.45
N GLY A 75 5.47 -13.06 14.12
CA GLY A 75 5.18 -11.64 14.30
C GLY A 75 3.90 -11.19 13.63
N VAL A 76 3.64 -9.89 13.74
CA VAL A 76 2.49 -9.25 13.11
C VAL A 76 2.76 -9.11 11.61
N HIS A 77 1.71 -9.28 10.79
CA HIS A 77 1.74 -9.14 9.34
C HIS A 77 2.46 -10.25 8.55
N SER A 78 2.91 -11.31 9.23
CA SER A 78 3.46 -12.50 8.57
C SER A 78 2.51 -13.05 7.49
N ALA A 79 3.06 -13.36 6.32
CA ALA A 79 2.35 -13.90 5.15
C ALA A 79 1.20 -13.02 4.61
N GLN A 80 1.15 -11.73 4.97
CA GLN A 80 0.14 -10.81 4.44
C GLN A 80 0.59 -10.20 3.12
N VAL A 81 -0.40 -9.91 2.27
CA VAL A 81 -0.23 -9.08 1.08
C VAL A 81 -0.42 -7.62 1.47
N GLY A 82 0.46 -6.74 1.01
CA GLY A 82 0.41 -5.31 1.29
C GLY A 82 1.08 -4.48 0.21
N PHE A 83 1.00 -3.16 0.35
CA PHE A 83 1.86 -2.26 -0.39
C PHE A 83 3.31 -2.37 0.13
N PRO A 84 4.32 -2.14 -0.72
CA PRO A 84 5.66 -1.91 -0.22
C PRO A 84 5.69 -0.69 0.72
N GLY A 85 6.54 -0.74 1.74
CA GLY A 85 6.63 0.29 2.76
C GLY A 85 6.92 -0.24 4.15
N GLY A 86 7.29 0.67 5.02
CA GLY A 86 7.76 0.33 6.35
C GLY A 86 7.78 1.50 7.31
N LYS A 87 8.63 1.36 8.33
CA LYS A 87 8.69 2.28 9.46
C LYS A 87 9.59 3.47 9.10
N VAL A 88 9.26 4.65 9.62
CA VAL A 88 10.13 5.83 9.53
C VAL A 88 11.46 5.59 10.25
N GLU A 89 12.55 5.85 9.54
CA GLU A 89 13.93 5.84 10.06
C GLU A 89 14.40 7.27 10.40
N ARG A 90 15.54 7.40 11.09
CA ARG A 90 16.01 8.72 11.56
C ARG A 90 16.50 9.59 10.41
N GLU A 91 16.94 8.93 9.35
CA GLU A 91 17.53 9.48 8.15
C GLU A 91 16.45 9.92 7.14
N ASP A 92 15.21 9.47 7.32
CA ASP A 92 14.09 9.85 6.47
C ASP A 92 13.68 11.31 6.76
N PRO A 93 13.77 12.25 5.78
CA PRO A 93 13.40 13.64 5.99
C PRO A 93 11.88 13.83 6.13
N ASP A 94 11.08 12.94 5.55
CA ASP A 94 9.62 12.93 5.60
C ASP A 94 9.05 11.53 5.30
N LEU A 95 7.72 11.39 5.44
CA LEU A 95 7.00 10.13 5.20
C LEU A 95 7.02 9.70 3.73
N GLU A 96 7.09 10.66 2.80
CA GLU A 96 7.20 10.37 1.37
C GLU A 96 8.52 9.65 1.09
N SER A 97 9.62 10.15 1.66
CA SER A 97 10.95 9.56 1.58
C SER A 97 11.00 8.18 2.22
N THR A 98 10.31 7.95 3.33
CA THR A 98 10.15 6.61 3.91
C THR A 98 9.48 5.66 2.92
N ALA A 99 8.34 6.02 2.32
CA ALA A 99 7.63 5.15 1.39
C ALA A 99 8.48 4.81 0.15
N LEU A 100 9.21 5.79 -0.35
CA LEU A 100 10.11 5.65 -1.49
C LEU A 100 11.34 4.78 -1.17
N ARG A 101 12.00 5.02 -0.03
CA ARG A 101 13.14 4.21 0.44
C ARG A 101 12.74 2.75 0.58
N GLU A 102 11.68 2.48 1.31
CA GLU A 102 11.21 1.12 1.57
C GLU A 102 10.78 0.41 0.28
N THR A 103 10.18 1.14 -0.68
CA THR A 103 9.87 0.56 -1.99
C THR A 103 11.13 0.17 -2.75
N GLU A 104 12.15 1.02 -2.75
CA GLU A 104 13.42 0.69 -3.39
C GLU A 104 14.10 -0.51 -2.72
N GLU A 105 14.10 -0.57 -1.39
CA GLU A 105 14.67 -1.69 -0.63
C GLU A 105 13.90 -3.00 -0.88
N GLU A 106 12.58 -3.00 -0.72
CA GLU A 106 11.75 -4.21 -0.76
C GLU A 106 11.60 -4.79 -2.17
N ILE A 107 11.49 -3.95 -3.20
CA ILE A 107 11.18 -4.38 -4.57
C ILE A 107 12.14 -3.88 -5.65
N GLY A 108 13.21 -3.17 -5.28
CA GLY A 108 14.34 -2.84 -6.17
C GLY A 108 14.08 -1.70 -7.16
N VAL A 109 12.93 -1.02 -7.07
CA VAL A 109 12.59 0.06 -7.99
C VAL A 109 13.23 1.36 -7.53
N ASP A 110 14.10 1.93 -8.37
CA ASP A 110 14.80 3.19 -8.09
C ASP A 110 13.82 4.29 -7.71
N ARG A 111 13.98 4.84 -6.51
CA ARG A 111 13.07 5.85 -5.96
C ARG A 111 12.98 7.12 -6.80
N SER A 112 14.04 7.47 -7.54
CA SER A 112 14.09 8.64 -8.43
C SER A 112 13.23 8.47 -9.69
N SER A 113 12.89 7.23 -10.03
CA SER A 113 11.99 6.90 -11.15
C SER A 113 10.50 6.99 -10.78
N ILE A 114 10.20 7.16 -9.48
CA ILE A 114 8.84 7.17 -8.95
C ILE A 114 8.42 8.62 -8.68
N LYS A 115 7.31 9.03 -9.29
CA LYS A 115 6.67 10.31 -9.03
C LYS A 115 5.47 10.14 -8.11
N ILE A 116 5.45 10.86 -6.99
CA ILE A 116 4.26 10.91 -6.13
C ILE A 116 3.15 11.71 -6.81
N ILE A 117 2.00 11.07 -6.98
CA ILE A 117 0.79 11.67 -7.53
C ILE A 117 -0.01 12.36 -6.43
N LYS A 118 -0.22 11.67 -5.30
CA LYS A 118 -1.11 12.11 -4.23
C LYS A 118 -0.79 11.40 -2.92
N GLU A 119 -0.73 12.18 -1.86
CA GLU A 119 -0.74 11.69 -0.48
C GLU A 119 -2.16 11.27 -0.07
N LEU A 120 -2.32 10.12 0.58
CA LEU A 120 -3.61 9.57 1.00
C LEU A 120 -3.82 9.69 2.52
N THR A 121 -5.05 9.45 2.98
CA THR A 121 -5.37 9.61 4.40
C THR A 121 -4.70 8.56 5.27
N ASP A 122 -4.22 9.00 6.44
CA ASP A 122 -3.67 8.14 7.48
C ASP A 122 -4.59 6.98 7.87
N VAL A 123 -3.97 5.82 8.05
CA VAL A 123 -4.64 4.59 8.48
C VAL A 123 -3.97 4.05 9.73
N TYR A 124 -4.72 3.98 10.83
CA TYR A 124 -4.25 3.35 12.05
C TYR A 124 -4.35 1.82 11.97
N ILE A 125 -3.26 1.14 12.31
CA ILE A 125 -3.11 -0.32 12.33
C ILE A 125 -2.96 -0.81 13.79
N PRO A 126 -4.06 -1.22 14.45
CA PRO A 126 -4.05 -1.60 15.86
C PRO A 126 -3.13 -2.76 16.22
N PRO A 127 -3.04 -3.86 15.42
CA PRO A 127 -2.17 -4.99 15.76
C PRO A 127 -0.71 -4.63 15.99
N SER A 128 -0.18 -3.65 15.25
CA SER A 128 1.23 -3.25 15.26
C SER A 128 1.48 -1.84 15.84
N ASN A 129 0.40 -1.12 16.20
CA ASN A 129 0.39 0.25 16.71
C ASN A 129 1.12 1.25 15.81
N PHE A 130 0.85 1.18 14.50
CA PHE A 130 1.34 2.14 13.52
C PHE A 130 0.23 3.06 13.02
N ASN A 131 0.59 4.31 12.77
CA ASN A 131 -0.16 5.24 11.93
C ASN A 131 0.54 5.25 10.56
N VAL A 132 -0.10 4.66 9.57
CA VAL A 132 0.47 4.46 8.24
C VAL A 132 -0.03 5.55 7.31
N ARG A 133 0.89 6.28 6.66
CA ARG A 133 0.60 7.24 5.59
C ARG A 133 0.79 6.58 4.22
N PRO A 134 -0.28 6.36 3.45
CA PRO A 134 -0.15 5.81 2.10
C PRO A 134 0.10 6.92 1.07
N PHE A 135 0.90 6.62 0.05
CA PHE A 135 1.14 7.49 -1.11
C PHE A 135 0.76 6.76 -2.39
N LEU A 136 0.18 7.47 -3.36
CA LEU A 136 0.00 6.99 -4.72
C LEU A 136 1.21 7.43 -5.55
N GLY A 137 2.01 6.46 -6.02
CA GLY A 137 3.19 6.68 -6.85
C GLY A 137 3.00 6.25 -8.30
N LEU A 138 3.78 6.83 -9.20
CA LEU A 138 3.80 6.52 -10.63
C LEU A 138 5.22 6.22 -11.09
N CYS A 139 5.43 5.05 -11.68
CA CYS A 139 6.58 4.78 -12.54
C CYS A 139 6.08 4.79 -13.99
N GLU A 140 6.69 5.58 -14.86
CA GLU A 140 6.19 5.79 -16.24
C GLU A 140 6.60 4.69 -17.22
N PHE A 141 7.40 3.72 -16.77
CA PHE A 141 7.88 2.57 -17.54
C PHE A 141 7.69 1.28 -16.74
N PHE A 142 7.90 0.12 -17.38
CA PHE A 142 7.89 -1.16 -16.69
C PHE A 142 9.22 -1.33 -15.91
N PRO A 143 9.24 -1.26 -14.57
CA PRO A 143 10.49 -1.37 -13.83
C PRO A 143 11.03 -2.81 -13.80
N GLU A 144 12.34 -2.92 -13.67
CA GLU A 144 12.98 -4.18 -13.28
C GLU A 144 12.77 -4.39 -11.78
N PHE A 145 12.10 -5.48 -11.42
CA PHE A 145 11.85 -5.82 -10.02
C PHE A 145 12.98 -6.69 -9.47
N SER A 146 13.47 -6.33 -8.28
CA SER A 146 14.40 -7.13 -7.51
C SER A 146 13.95 -7.13 -6.06
N LYS A 147 13.37 -8.26 -5.62
CA LYS A 147 12.87 -8.38 -4.25
C LYS A 147 14.01 -8.52 -3.25
N GLN A 148 13.86 -7.94 -2.07
CA GLN A 148 14.71 -8.24 -0.93
C GLN A 148 14.24 -9.54 -0.26
N ASP A 149 15.03 -10.61 -0.40
CA ASP A 149 14.66 -11.96 0.06
C ASP A 149 14.41 -12.05 1.58
N GLU A 150 15.04 -11.18 2.37
CA GLU A 150 14.89 -11.14 3.84
C GLU A 150 13.47 -10.72 4.27
N GLU A 151 12.81 -9.86 3.50
CA GLU A 151 11.51 -9.27 3.87
C GLU A 151 10.37 -9.72 2.95
N VAL A 152 10.66 -9.82 1.66
CA VAL A 152 9.68 -10.02 0.60
C VAL A 152 9.77 -11.43 0.03
N ARG A 153 8.70 -12.20 0.26
CA ARG A 153 8.54 -13.53 -0.32
C ARG A 153 8.33 -13.45 -1.83
N ASP A 154 7.44 -12.56 -2.26
CA ASP A 154 7.04 -12.44 -3.66
C ASP A 154 6.55 -11.01 -4.01
N ILE A 155 6.69 -10.62 -5.27
CA ILE A 155 6.19 -9.35 -5.80
C ILE A 155 4.96 -9.65 -6.66
N ILE A 156 3.82 -9.12 -6.26
CA ILE A 156 2.54 -9.36 -6.91
C ILE A 156 2.22 -8.16 -7.82
N GLN A 157 2.10 -8.43 -9.12
CA GLN A 157 1.77 -7.44 -10.14
C GLN A 157 0.28 -7.53 -10.48
N VAL A 158 -0.55 -6.64 -9.93
CA VAL A 158 -2.00 -6.72 -10.09
C VAL A 158 -2.46 -5.80 -11.22
N PRO A 159 -3.20 -6.30 -12.23
CA PRO A 159 -3.90 -5.43 -13.19
C PRO A 159 -4.83 -4.45 -12.46
N LEU A 160 -4.66 -3.15 -12.67
CA LEU A 160 -5.45 -2.14 -11.96
C LEU A 160 -6.95 -2.33 -12.18
N GLU A 161 -7.35 -2.78 -13.37
CA GLU A 161 -8.75 -3.09 -13.69
C GLU A 161 -9.35 -4.19 -12.82
N HIS A 162 -8.54 -5.13 -12.31
CA HIS A 162 -9.02 -6.13 -11.38
C HIS A 162 -9.43 -5.51 -10.04
N LEU A 163 -8.72 -4.48 -9.58
CA LEU A 163 -9.01 -3.77 -8.34
C LEU A 163 -10.20 -2.80 -8.46
N LEU A 164 -10.54 -2.39 -9.67
CA LEU A 164 -11.65 -1.48 -9.97
C LEU A 164 -12.96 -2.22 -10.30
N SER A 165 -12.94 -3.56 -10.32
CA SER A 165 -14.06 -4.40 -10.74
C SER A 165 -14.78 -4.99 -9.53
N ASP A 166 -16.04 -4.59 -9.34
CA ASP A 166 -16.91 -5.13 -8.27
C ASP A 166 -17.19 -6.63 -8.44
N GLU A 167 -17.06 -7.17 -9.65
CA GLU A 167 -17.22 -8.60 -9.95
C GLU A 167 -16.16 -9.48 -9.26
N ARG A 168 -15.05 -8.87 -8.81
CA ARG A 168 -13.96 -9.57 -8.10
C ARG A 168 -14.04 -9.42 -6.58
N VAL A 169 -15.16 -8.90 -6.06
CA VAL A 169 -15.40 -8.79 -4.63
C VAL A 169 -16.12 -10.04 -4.12
N VAL A 170 -15.49 -10.72 -3.17
CA VAL A 170 -16.07 -11.90 -2.49
C VAL A 170 -16.05 -11.69 -0.98
N VAL A 171 -17.03 -12.28 -0.28
CA VAL A 171 -17.12 -12.26 1.18
C VAL A 171 -17.00 -13.69 1.67
N GLU A 172 -15.88 -13.99 2.32
CA GLU A 172 -15.57 -15.32 2.82
C GLU A 172 -15.37 -15.32 4.33
N LYS A 173 -15.77 -16.42 4.99
CA LYS A 173 -15.46 -16.65 6.40
C LYS A 173 -14.11 -17.33 6.51
N VAL A 174 -13.14 -16.63 7.10
CA VAL A 174 -11.79 -17.15 7.33
C VAL A 174 -11.55 -17.36 8.83
N ALA A 175 -10.78 -18.38 9.18
CA ALA A 175 -10.27 -18.54 10.54
C ALA A 175 -9.26 -17.42 10.82
N THR A 176 -9.44 -16.67 11.90
CA THR A 176 -8.48 -15.64 12.30
C THR A 176 -7.40 -16.24 13.19
N SER A 177 -6.15 -15.84 12.97
CA SER A 177 -5.01 -16.21 13.82
C SER A 177 -4.87 -15.34 15.09
N TYR A 178 -5.93 -14.63 15.47
CA TYR A 178 -6.02 -13.78 16.67
C TYR A 178 -6.84 -14.46 17.76
#